data_AF-A0A838T2P2-F1
#
_entry.id   AF-A0A838T2P2-F1
#
_cell.length_a   1.000
_cell.length_b   1.000
_cell.length_c   1.000
_cell.angle_alpha   90.00
_cell.angle_beta   90.00
_cell.angle_gamma   90.00
#
_symmetry.space_group_name_H-M   'P 1'
#
loop_
_entity.id
_entity.type
_entity.pdbx_description
1 polymer ?
#
loop_
_entity_poly.entity_id
_entity_poly.type
_entity_poly.pdbx_seq_one_letter_code
_entity_poly.pdbx_strand_id
1 'polypeptide(L)'
;MRADSSRRPPTRAERLFNVFSVLVLLLFAGGWSWSIAMARSAGDTGTPGATPATLAIANGLTDESAPSAAYLTGAMLDALMPLTGESGKLKASIRSPGSQIFADPLPAGARATFSNGSAAESTAAITAPQKVGIWRLAINAANALKPLAGFSVITLRSASEEKGGRLGLYFIGSWPAAKQIRPGVSYRPPSGFIEVTPENQNTQLSEHFRIKDFLPHDQANVWPKYIVLDMKLIDKDELVLTDLQRNGINISGVRVMSGFRTPQYNAGGGDRRGRAALSRHMYGDANDIFIDSDGNGAMDDLNHDGRVNIADARVILDAVARVERAHPSLVGGCGVYSGTSAHGPFTHIDTRGYPARWIGTGDS
;
A
#
# COMPACT_ATOMS: atom_id res chain seq x y z
N MET A 1 -16.22 43.43 56.83
CA MET A 1 -15.36 42.24 57.07
C MET A 1 -14.54 41.96 55.82
N ARG A 2 -13.24 42.26 55.83
CA ARG A 2 -12.29 41.77 54.82
C ARG A 2 -11.21 41.00 55.59
N ALA A 3 -11.09 39.72 55.30
CA ALA A 3 -10.06 38.87 55.86
C ALA A 3 -8.75 39.14 55.12
N ASP A 4 -7.73 39.55 55.88
CA ASP A 4 -6.36 39.75 55.44
C ASP A 4 -5.63 38.39 55.45
N SER A 5 -5.18 37.93 54.28
CA SER A 5 -4.43 36.69 54.11
C SER A 5 -2.94 36.98 54.11
N SER A 6 -2.31 36.91 55.29
CA SER A 6 -0.85 37.02 55.44
C SER A 6 -0.14 35.84 54.74
N ARG A 7 0.58 36.12 53.64
CA ARG A 7 1.45 35.14 52.96
C ARG A 7 2.66 34.81 53.85
N ARG A 8 2.85 33.53 54.15
CA ARG A 8 4.04 33.03 54.88
C ARG A 8 5.31 33.23 54.05
N PRO A 9 6.46 33.57 54.68
CA PRO A 9 7.73 33.71 53.98
C PRO A 9 8.25 32.34 53.46
N PRO A 10 8.86 32.30 52.26
CA PRO A 10 9.26 31.04 51.65
C PRO A 10 10.38 30.35 52.43
N THR A 11 10.23 29.04 52.57
CA THR A 11 11.16 28.12 53.23
C THR A 11 12.53 28.11 52.53
N ARG A 12 13.59 27.66 53.23
CA ARG A 12 14.93 27.54 52.63
C ARG A 12 14.95 26.66 51.36
N ALA A 13 14.09 25.65 51.31
CA ALA A 13 13.93 24.78 50.15
C ALA A 13 13.30 25.51 48.95
N GLU A 14 12.27 26.33 49.16
CA GLU A 14 11.64 27.13 48.10
C GLU A 14 12.59 28.19 47.54
N ARG A 15 13.44 28.78 48.39
CA ARG A 15 14.48 29.71 47.91
C ARG A 15 15.52 29.00 47.05
N LEU A 16 15.95 27.80 47.45
CA LEU A 16 16.89 27.00 46.65
C LEU A 16 16.29 26.61 45.29
N PHE A 17 15.03 26.18 45.28
CA PHE A 17 14.31 25.83 44.05
C PHE A 17 14.15 27.03 43.11
N ASN A 18 13.82 28.20 43.66
CA ASN A 18 13.70 29.43 42.86
C ASN A 18 15.03 29.86 42.24
N VAL A 19 16.12 29.80 43.01
CA VAL A 19 17.48 30.11 42.49
C VAL A 19 17.88 29.12 41.40
N PHE A 20 17.63 27.83 41.61
CA PHE A 20 17.91 26.81 40.60
C PHE A 20 17.07 27.00 39.32
N SER A 21 15.78 27.30 39.46
CA SER A 21 14.88 27.54 38.33
C SER A 21 15.30 28.77 37.51
N VAL A 22 15.73 29.84 38.17
CA VAL A 22 16.26 31.03 37.49
C VAL A 22 17.56 30.71 36.75
N LEU A 23 18.46 29.92 37.34
CA LEU A 23 19.69 29.48 36.67
C LEU A 23 19.41 28.63 35.43
N VAL A 24 18.45 27.70 35.50
CA VAL A 24 18.04 26.89 34.34
C VAL A 24 17.43 27.76 33.24
N LEU A 25 16.59 28.74 33.59
CA LEU A 25 16.01 29.67 32.61
C LEU A 25 17.07 30.56 31.96
N LEU A 26 18.08 31.02 32.72
CA LEU A 26 19.19 31.79 32.17
C LEU A 26 20.09 30.95 31.25
N LEU A 27 20.32 29.67 31.58
CA LEU A 27 21.02 28.73 30.71
C LEU A 27 20.26 28.47 29.41
N PHE A 28 18.94 28.29 29.48
CA PHE A 28 18.09 28.16 28.30
C PHE A 28 18.09 29.43 27.44
N ALA A 29 17.94 30.60 28.06
CA ALA A 29 17.97 31.87 27.34
C ALA A 29 19.34 32.13 26.70
N GLY A 30 20.44 31.80 27.39
CA GLY A 30 21.80 31.89 26.89
C GLY A 30 22.05 30.93 25.73
N GLY A 31 21.64 29.67 25.86
CA GLY A 31 21.75 28.67 24.79
C GLY A 31 20.92 29.03 23.55
N TRP A 32 19.71 29.56 23.75
CA TRP A 32 18.85 30.03 22.67
C TRP A 32 19.43 31.25 21.95
N SER A 33 19.95 32.22 22.70
CA SER A 33 20.61 33.41 22.14
C SER A 33 21.89 33.05 21.39
N TRP A 34 22.69 32.11 21.92
CA TRP A 34 23.89 31.58 21.27
C TRP A 34 23.56 30.85 19.97
N SER A 35 22.50 30.04 19.96
CA SER A 35 22.02 29.34 18.76
C SER A 35 21.61 30.31 17.65
N ILE A 36 20.89 31.39 17.99
CA ILE A 36 20.51 32.45 17.03
C ILE A 36 21.74 33.21 16.53
N ALA A 37 22.69 33.52 17.41
CA ALA A 37 23.94 34.19 17.03
C ALA A 37 24.78 33.32 16.07
N MET A 38 24.91 32.03 16.35
CA MET A 38 25.61 31.08 15.48
C MET A 38 24.90 30.87 14.14
N ALA A 39 23.57 30.86 14.12
CA ALA A 39 22.79 30.79 12.89
C ALA A 39 22.96 32.04 12.01
N ARG A 40 23.19 33.22 12.61
CA ARG A 40 23.48 34.46 11.88
C ARG A 40 24.92 34.54 11.39
N SER A 41 25.89 34.06 12.17
CA SER A 41 27.30 34.03 11.75
C SER A 41 27.60 32.97 10.69
N ALA A 42 26.80 31.90 10.61
CA ALA A 42 26.88 30.90 9.55
C ALA A 42 26.32 31.38 8.19
N GLY A 43 25.70 32.57 8.15
CA GLY A 43 25.07 33.12 6.95
C GLY A 43 26.00 33.80 5.96
N ASP A 44 27.31 33.93 6.24
CA ASP A 44 28.19 34.86 5.50
C ASP A 44 29.50 34.26 4.95
N THR A 45 29.63 32.94 4.85
CA THR A 45 30.77 32.31 4.15
C THR A 45 30.28 31.28 3.14
N GLY A 46 30.44 31.61 1.85
CA GLY A 46 29.83 30.90 0.74
C GLY A 46 30.42 29.55 0.37
N THR A 47 29.50 28.61 0.09
CA THR A 47 29.51 27.64 -1.03
C THR A 47 28.03 27.24 -1.25
N PRO A 48 27.47 27.22 -2.48
CA PRO A 48 26.06 26.88 -2.68
C PRO A 48 25.87 25.35 -2.59
N GLY A 49 25.58 24.86 -1.40
CA GLY A 49 25.35 23.42 -1.16
C GLY A 49 24.50 23.21 0.09
N ALA A 50 23.26 22.81 -0.13
CA ALA A 50 22.27 22.26 0.82
C ALA A 50 22.27 22.83 2.25
N THR A 51 21.20 23.58 2.58
CA THR A 51 20.93 24.01 3.96
C THR A 51 20.73 22.80 4.90
N PRO A 52 20.91 22.95 6.23
CA PRO A 52 20.58 21.90 7.19
C PRO A 52 19.15 21.37 7.06
N ALA A 53 18.21 22.23 6.64
CA ALA A 53 16.85 21.83 6.30
C ALA A 53 16.81 20.93 5.04
N THR A 54 17.59 21.26 4.00
CA THR A 54 17.75 20.42 2.80
C THR A 54 18.35 19.05 3.13
N LEU A 55 19.31 18.97 4.05
CA LEU A 55 19.92 17.71 4.50
C LEU A 55 18.95 16.87 5.36
N ALA A 56 18.19 17.51 6.24
CA ALA A 56 17.13 16.84 7.01
C ALA A 56 15.99 16.32 6.12
N ILE A 57 15.64 17.08 5.07
CA ILE A 57 14.67 16.69 4.05
C ILE A 57 15.19 15.51 3.21
N ALA A 58 16.44 15.55 2.76
CA ALA A 58 17.04 14.46 2.01
C ALA A 58 17.08 13.17 2.85
N ASN A 59 17.50 13.26 4.11
CA ASN A 59 17.54 12.12 5.03
C ASN A 59 16.15 11.58 5.35
N GLY A 60 15.15 12.43 5.56
CA GLY A 60 13.75 12.00 5.78
C GLY A 60 13.06 11.40 4.55
N LEU A 61 13.60 11.61 3.35
CA LEU A 61 13.14 10.96 2.12
C LEU A 61 13.84 9.61 1.86
N THR A 62 14.96 9.34 2.53
CA THR A 62 15.78 8.13 2.32
C THR A 62 15.79 7.16 3.51
N ASP A 63 15.42 7.60 4.71
CA ASP A 63 15.46 6.80 5.94
C ASP A 63 14.06 6.65 6.55
N GLU A 64 13.54 5.41 6.56
CA GLU A 64 12.23 5.05 7.13
C GLU A 64 12.16 5.20 8.66
N SER A 65 13.30 5.29 9.35
CA SER A 65 13.40 5.41 10.81
C SER A 65 13.53 6.86 11.31
N ALA A 66 13.60 7.83 10.40
CA ALA A 66 13.76 9.23 10.75
C ALA A 66 12.53 9.73 11.57
N PRO A 67 12.74 10.35 12.75
CA PRO A 67 11.63 10.82 13.57
C PRO A 67 10.84 11.90 12.81
N SER A 68 9.58 11.59 12.48
CA SER A 68 8.67 12.57 11.87
C SER A 68 8.34 13.66 12.89
N ALA A 69 9.00 14.80 12.80
CA ALA A 69 8.68 15.95 13.63
C ALA A 69 7.31 16.53 13.19
N ALA A 70 6.33 16.37 14.08
CA ALA A 70 5.04 17.05 14.18
C ALA A 70 3.89 16.55 13.26
N TYR A 71 2.88 15.96 13.92
CA TYR A 71 1.51 15.62 13.51
C TYR A 71 1.05 16.21 12.16
N LEU A 72 0.67 15.33 11.23
CA LEU A 72 -0.28 15.69 10.17
C LEU A 72 -1.51 16.33 10.88
N THR A 73 -1.98 17.48 10.41
CA THR A 73 -3.22 18.04 10.95
C THR A 73 -4.37 17.05 10.72
N GLY A 74 -5.41 17.05 11.57
CA GLY A 74 -6.56 16.14 11.40
C GLY A 74 -7.12 16.15 9.97
N ALA A 75 -7.27 17.35 9.38
CA ALA A 75 -7.70 17.52 7.99
C ALA A 75 -6.79 16.85 6.95
N MET A 76 -5.50 16.73 7.22
CA MET A 76 -4.55 16.08 6.32
C MET A 76 -4.58 14.56 6.48
N LEU A 77 -4.81 14.07 7.70
CA LEU A 77 -5.07 12.64 7.94
C LEU A 77 -6.39 12.21 7.29
N ASP A 78 -7.45 13.02 7.43
CA ASP A 78 -8.75 12.80 6.80
C ASP A 78 -8.65 12.79 5.28
N ALA A 79 -7.86 13.68 4.68
CA ALA A 79 -7.60 13.69 3.25
C ALA A 79 -6.87 12.42 2.78
N LEU A 80 -6.03 11.82 3.64
CA LEU A 80 -5.22 10.64 3.33
C LEU A 80 -5.96 9.31 3.58
N MET A 81 -6.98 9.30 4.44
CA MET A 81 -7.76 8.11 4.75
C MET A 81 -8.34 7.39 3.52
N PRO A 82 -8.85 8.07 2.48
CA PRO A 82 -9.32 7.38 1.27
C PRO A 82 -8.23 6.59 0.54
N LEU A 83 -6.95 6.93 0.71
CA LEU A 83 -5.84 6.26 0.04
C LEU A 83 -5.43 4.96 0.73
N THR A 84 -5.71 4.82 2.02
CA THR A 84 -5.35 3.63 2.80
C THR A 84 -6.39 2.51 2.70
N GLY A 85 -7.46 2.72 1.93
CA GLY A 85 -8.53 1.74 1.73
C GLY A 85 -9.46 1.61 2.94
N GLU A 86 -10.50 0.80 2.81
CA GLU A 86 -11.43 0.47 3.89
C GLU A 86 -10.75 -0.34 5.01
N SER A 87 -9.68 -1.08 4.70
CA SER A 87 -8.82 -1.74 5.69
C SER A 87 -7.97 -0.74 6.49
N GLY A 88 -7.69 0.44 5.94
CA GLY A 88 -6.68 1.36 6.45
C GLY A 88 -5.23 0.88 6.29
N LYS A 89 -5.00 -0.22 5.55
CA LYS A 89 -3.71 -0.91 5.44
C LYS A 89 -3.04 -0.78 4.07
N LEU A 90 -3.68 -0.14 3.09
CA LEU A 90 -3.06 0.08 1.79
C LEU A 90 -1.87 1.02 1.89
N LYS A 91 -0.81 0.65 1.17
CA LYS A 91 0.48 1.36 1.09
C LYS A 91 0.80 1.81 -0.34
N ALA A 92 -0.12 1.58 -1.28
CA ALA A 92 0.04 2.01 -2.65
C ALA A 92 -1.27 2.49 -3.27
N SER A 93 -1.15 3.38 -4.24
CA SER A 93 -2.24 3.81 -5.09
C SER A 93 -1.81 3.75 -6.55
N ILE A 94 -2.55 3.00 -7.36
CA ILE A 94 -2.29 2.86 -8.80
C ILE A 94 -3.09 3.92 -9.57
N ARG A 95 -2.42 4.65 -10.47
CA ARG A 95 -3.00 5.78 -11.20
C ARG A 95 -2.53 5.84 -12.65
N SER A 96 -3.40 6.32 -13.53
CA SER A 96 -2.98 6.73 -14.87
C SER A 96 -2.15 8.02 -14.79
N PRO A 97 -1.17 8.22 -15.69
CA PRO A 97 -0.41 9.48 -15.79
C PRO A 97 -1.32 10.71 -15.75
N GLY A 98 -1.01 11.67 -14.87
CA GLY A 98 -1.75 12.93 -14.76
C GLY A 98 -3.15 12.85 -14.14
N SER A 99 -3.64 11.66 -13.80
CA SER A 99 -4.94 11.51 -13.13
C SER A 99 -4.91 12.06 -11.70
N GLN A 100 -6.05 12.54 -11.21
CA GLN A 100 -6.17 13.02 -9.83
C GLN A 100 -5.98 11.86 -8.84
N ILE A 101 -5.21 12.10 -7.78
CA ILE A 101 -5.02 11.12 -6.70
C ILE A 101 -6.09 11.29 -5.62
N PHE A 102 -6.46 12.54 -5.31
CA PHE A 102 -7.45 12.93 -4.32
C PHE A 102 -8.64 13.61 -5.01
N ALA A 103 -9.84 13.38 -4.47
CA ALA A 103 -11.03 14.10 -4.90
C ALA A 103 -11.04 15.56 -4.40
N ASP A 104 -10.50 15.78 -3.20
CA ASP A 104 -10.48 17.09 -2.54
C ASP A 104 -9.18 17.85 -2.82
N PRO A 105 -9.24 19.18 -2.99
CA PRO A 105 -8.07 20.02 -3.16
C PRO A 105 -7.22 20.05 -1.88
N LEU A 106 -5.90 20.16 -2.03
CA LEU A 106 -5.02 20.43 -0.90
C LEU A 106 -5.39 21.74 -0.21
N PRO A 107 -5.13 21.86 1.11
CA PRO A 107 -5.19 23.14 1.80
C PRO A 107 -4.38 24.21 1.07
N ALA A 108 -4.84 25.46 1.11
CA ALA A 108 -4.18 26.58 0.43
C ALA A 108 -2.69 26.66 0.82
N GLY A 109 -1.83 26.69 -0.20
CA GLY A 109 -0.37 26.75 -0.03
C GLY A 109 0.32 25.40 0.14
N ALA A 110 -0.42 24.28 0.24
CA ALA A 110 0.18 22.96 0.23
C ALA A 110 0.48 22.47 -1.20
N ARG A 111 1.56 21.71 -1.36
CA ARG A 111 1.98 21.08 -2.63
C ARG A 111 2.31 19.61 -2.42
N ALA A 112 1.96 18.78 -3.40
CA ALA A 112 2.42 17.39 -3.43
C ALA A 112 3.73 17.32 -4.21
N THR A 113 4.71 16.63 -3.64
CA THR A 113 6.00 16.31 -4.24
C THR A 113 6.11 14.81 -4.35
N PHE A 114 6.42 14.35 -5.55
CA PHE A 114 6.63 12.96 -5.90
C PHE A 114 8.11 12.74 -6.19
N SER A 115 8.71 11.69 -5.66
CA SER A 115 10.09 11.32 -5.98
C SER A 115 10.26 9.83 -6.17
N ASN A 116 11.12 9.43 -7.11
CA ASN A 116 11.48 8.03 -7.32
C ASN A 116 12.99 7.80 -7.15
N GLY A 117 13.67 8.72 -6.46
CA GLY A 117 15.12 8.72 -6.23
C GLY A 117 15.94 9.34 -7.37
N SER A 118 15.52 9.16 -8.63
CA SER A 118 16.21 9.72 -9.82
C SER A 118 15.55 10.99 -10.37
N ALA A 119 14.25 11.16 -10.11
CA ALA A 119 13.45 12.29 -10.51
C ALA A 119 12.56 12.77 -9.36
N ALA A 120 12.23 14.05 -9.39
CA ALA A 120 11.23 14.65 -8.53
C ALA A 120 10.26 15.50 -9.36
N GLU A 121 8.97 15.36 -9.13
CA GLU A 121 7.90 16.14 -9.73
C GLU A 121 7.10 16.81 -8.61
N SER A 122 6.84 18.11 -8.71
CA SER A 122 6.02 18.83 -7.72
C SER A 122 4.85 19.49 -8.42
N THR A 123 3.67 19.37 -7.84
CA THR A 123 2.44 19.89 -8.45
C THR A 123 1.57 20.59 -7.43
N ALA A 124 0.87 21.63 -7.90
CA ALA A 124 -0.13 22.37 -7.15
C ALA A 124 -1.42 21.57 -6.96
N ALA A 125 -1.80 20.81 -7.98
CA ALA A 125 -2.93 19.89 -7.95
C ALA A 125 -2.38 18.48 -7.68
N ILE A 126 -3.00 17.69 -6.80
CA ILE A 126 -2.48 16.36 -6.50
C ILE A 126 -2.82 15.38 -7.64
N THR A 127 -2.04 15.44 -8.70
CA THR A 127 -2.11 14.58 -9.87
C THR A 127 -0.95 13.60 -9.85
N ALA A 128 -1.19 12.38 -10.29
CA ALA A 128 -0.14 11.38 -10.46
C ALA A 128 0.94 11.91 -11.41
N PRO A 129 2.23 11.61 -11.13
CA PRO A 129 3.33 11.95 -12.03
C PRO A 129 3.06 11.53 -13.47
N GLN A 130 3.51 12.33 -14.43
CA GLN A 130 3.31 12.03 -15.86
C GLN A 130 4.18 10.86 -16.32
N LYS A 131 5.34 10.69 -15.68
CA LYS A 131 6.25 9.60 -15.97
C LYS A 131 5.80 8.31 -15.28
N VAL A 132 5.86 7.21 -16.03
CA VAL A 132 5.68 5.85 -15.52
C VAL A 132 6.68 5.60 -14.40
N GLY A 133 6.24 4.93 -13.34
CA GLY A 133 7.11 4.54 -12.24
C GLY A 133 6.42 4.46 -10.89
N ILE A 134 7.21 4.17 -9.87
CA ILE A 134 6.78 4.10 -8.48
C ILE A 134 7.36 5.32 -7.76
N TRP A 135 6.48 6.11 -7.16
CA TRP A 135 6.78 7.41 -6.61
C TRP A 135 6.45 7.46 -5.13
N ARG A 136 7.42 7.89 -4.31
CA ARG A 136 7.19 8.30 -2.92
C ARG A 136 6.45 9.63 -2.93
N LEU A 137 5.43 9.74 -2.08
CA LEU A 137 4.66 10.97 -1.92
C LEU A 137 5.12 11.72 -0.66
N ALA A 138 5.38 13.01 -0.81
CA ALA A 138 5.52 13.94 0.28
C ALA A 138 4.60 15.14 0.05
N ILE A 139 4.05 15.69 1.12
CA ILE A 139 3.22 16.89 1.05
C ILE A 139 3.95 18.02 1.77
N ASN A 140 4.19 19.10 1.05
CA ASN A 140 4.73 20.33 1.59
C ASN A 140 3.57 21.24 2.00
N ALA A 141 3.43 21.55 3.29
CA ALA A 141 2.43 22.47 3.81
C ALA A 141 3.09 23.44 4.79
N ALA A 142 2.84 24.75 4.63
CA ALA A 142 3.30 25.80 5.55
C ALA A 142 4.81 25.70 5.90
N ASN A 143 5.67 25.54 4.89
CA ASN A 143 7.14 25.39 5.01
C ASN A 143 7.62 24.10 5.70
N ALA A 144 6.77 23.08 5.86
CA ALA A 144 7.15 21.76 6.33
C ALA A 144 6.88 20.71 5.24
N LEU A 145 7.92 19.99 4.82
CA LEU A 145 7.77 18.78 4.00
C LEU A 145 7.47 17.60 4.91
N LYS A 146 6.32 16.95 4.70
CA LYS A 146 5.94 15.74 5.44
C LYS A 146 5.87 14.57 4.45
N PRO A 147 6.81 13.61 4.50
CA PRO A 147 6.70 12.40 3.72
C PRO A 147 5.50 11.59 4.22
N LEU A 148 4.73 11.03 3.30
CA LEU A 148 3.79 9.97 3.62
C LEU A 148 4.59 8.67 3.67
N ALA A 149 5.27 8.46 4.81
CA ALA A 149 6.19 7.34 4.98
C ALA A 149 5.50 6.02 4.66
N GLY A 150 6.15 5.19 3.84
CA GLY A 150 5.64 3.89 3.43
C GLY A 150 4.51 3.88 2.41
N PHE A 151 4.10 5.03 1.84
CA PHE A 151 3.07 5.08 0.80
C PHE A 151 3.64 5.42 -0.59
N SER A 152 3.19 4.70 -1.61
CA SER A 152 3.64 4.85 -3.00
C SER A 152 2.49 5.20 -3.95
N VAL A 153 2.76 6.10 -4.90
CA VAL A 153 1.92 6.30 -6.08
C VAL A 153 2.56 5.60 -7.26
N ILE A 154 1.82 4.68 -7.88
CA ILE A 154 2.27 3.88 -9.02
C ILE A 154 1.62 4.44 -10.27
N THR A 155 2.42 5.02 -11.16
CA THR A 155 1.95 5.52 -12.46
C THR A 155 2.03 4.41 -13.51
N LEU A 156 0.90 4.11 -14.15
CA LEU A 156 0.77 3.05 -15.16
C LEU A 156 1.48 3.39 -16.48
N ARG A 157 2.10 2.38 -17.10
CA ARG A 157 2.45 2.39 -18.53
C ARG A 157 1.19 2.19 -19.38
N SER A 158 1.04 2.94 -20.47
CA SER A 158 -0.19 2.89 -21.27
C SER A 158 -0.34 1.56 -22.02
N ALA A 159 -1.55 1.00 -22.05
CA ALA A 159 -1.83 -0.18 -22.87
C ALA A 159 -1.74 0.11 -24.37
N SER A 160 -1.82 1.38 -24.80
CA SER A 160 -1.63 1.77 -26.20
C SER A 160 -0.20 1.53 -26.72
N GLU A 161 0.77 1.30 -25.82
CA GLU A 161 2.14 0.95 -26.20
C GLU A 161 2.28 -0.54 -26.57
N GLU A 162 1.26 -1.36 -26.28
CA GLU A 162 1.26 -2.79 -26.59
C GLU A 162 1.28 -3.01 -28.12
N LYS A 163 2.20 -3.83 -28.60
CA LYS A 163 2.33 -4.19 -30.03
C LYS A 163 2.35 -5.70 -30.18
N GLY A 164 1.32 -6.25 -30.83
CA GLY A 164 1.23 -7.69 -31.10
C GLY A 164 1.20 -8.55 -29.83
N GLY A 165 0.50 -8.12 -28.78
CA GLY A 165 0.43 -8.85 -27.50
C GLY A 165 1.67 -8.67 -26.62
N ARG A 166 2.52 -7.68 -26.88
CA ARG A 166 3.79 -7.45 -26.17
C ARG A 166 3.95 -6.02 -25.70
N LEU A 167 4.54 -5.85 -24.53
CA LEU A 167 5.16 -4.60 -24.08
C LEU A 167 6.66 -4.84 -23.96
N GLY A 168 7.44 -4.23 -24.85
CA GLY A 168 8.85 -4.56 -25.00
C GLY A 168 9.05 -6.06 -25.29
N LEU A 169 9.88 -6.72 -24.48
CA LEU A 169 10.15 -8.16 -24.59
C LEU A 169 9.12 -9.03 -23.85
N TYR A 170 8.31 -8.46 -22.97
CA TYR A 170 7.35 -9.21 -22.17
C TYR A 170 6.11 -9.56 -22.98
N PHE A 171 5.77 -10.86 -23.01
CA PHE A 171 4.62 -11.36 -23.76
C PHE A 171 3.38 -11.40 -22.87
N ILE A 172 2.41 -10.56 -23.19
CA ILE A 172 1.10 -10.50 -22.52
C ILE A 172 0.14 -11.47 -23.22
N GLY A 173 0.22 -11.59 -24.54
CA GLY A 173 -0.72 -12.36 -25.34
C GLY A 173 -1.94 -11.55 -25.75
N SER A 174 -2.97 -12.21 -26.27
CA SER A 174 -4.18 -11.55 -26.77
C SER A 174 -5.28 -11.57 -25.71
N TRP A 175 -5.74 -10.39 -25.34
CA TRP A 175 -6.91 -10.25 -24.48
C TRP A 175 -8.14 -10.89 -25.12
N PRO A 176 -8.97 -11.63 -24.36
CA PRO A 176 -10.24 -12.11 -24.85
C PRO A 176 -11.10 -10.93 -25.33
N ALA A 177 -11.91 -11.17 -26.38
CA ALA A 177 -12.90 -10.19 -26.81
C ALA A 177 -13.78 -9.82 -25.60
N ALA A 178 -13.92 -8.51 -25.33
CA ALA A 178 -14.72 -8.04 -24.22
C ALA A 178 -16.17 -8.52 -24.39
N LYS A 179 -16.60 -9.42 -23.52
CA LYS A 179 -17.96 -9.96 -23.50
C LYS A 179 -18.65 -9.44 -22.24
N GLN A 180 -19.76 -8.73 -22.42
CA GLN A 180 -20.64 -8.41 -21.31
C GLN A 180 -21.47 -9.65 -20.97
N ILE A 181 -20.96 -10.44 -20.03
CA ILE A 181 -21.62 -11.68 -19.59
C ILE A 181 -22.63 -11.40 -18.49
N ARG A 182 -22.36 -10.38 -17.68
CA ARG A 182 -23.24 -9.87 -16.64
C ARG A 182 -23.20 -8.34 -16.58
N PRO A 183 -24.35 -7.68 -16.32
CA PRO A 183 -24.37 -6.25 -16.04
C PRO A 183 -23.43 -5.90 -14.88
N GLY A 184 -22.71 -4.77 -14.98
CA GLY A 184 -21.80 -4.29 -13.94
C GLY A 184 -20.41 -4.94 -13.91
N VAL A 185 -20.16 -5.99 -14.69
CA VAL A 185 -18.87 -6.70 -14.69
C VAL A 185 -18.08 -6.34 -15.95
N SER A 186 -16.95 -5.66 -15.76
CA SER A 186 -16.06 -5.32 -16.87
C SER A 186 -15.12 -6.48 -17.21
N TYR A 187 -15.17 -6.92 -18.46
CA TYR A 187 -14.17 -7.80 -19.09
C TYR A 187 -13.36 -7.03 -20.15
N ARG A 188 -13.28 -5.70 -20.00
CA ARG A 188 -12.49 -4.85 -20.90
C ARG A 188 -11.00 -5.07 -20.62
N PRO A 189 -10.15 -5.07 -21.65
CA PRO A 189 -8.71 -5.00 -21.46
C PRO A 189 -8.31 -3.81 -20.56
N PRO A 190 -7.25 -3.95 -19.75
CA PRO A 190 -6.76 -2.88 -18.90
C PRO A 190 -6.31 -1.69 -19.73
N SER A 191 -6.48 -0.48 -19.18
CA SER A 191 -6.00 0.75 -19.83
C SER A 191 -4.50 0.98 -19.68
N GLY A 192 -3.84 0.23 -18.79
CA GLY A 192 -2.41 0.32 -18.55
C GLY A 192 -1.91 -0.74 -17.58
N PHE A 193 -0.59 -0.74 -17.37
CA PHE A 193 0.11 -1.77 -16.63
C PHE A 193 1.08 -1.17 -15.62
N ILE A 194 1.25 -1.84 -14.50
CA ILE A 194 2.36 -1.59 -13.57
C ILE A 194 3.62 -2.15 -14.20
N GLU A 195 4.64 -1.31 -14.39
CA GLU A 195 5.97 -1.75 -14.81
C GLU A 195 6.76 -2.24 -13.60
N VAL A 196 7.05 -3.54 -13.56
CA VAL A 196 7.76 -4.21 -12.48
C VAL A 196 9.16 -4.58 -12.92
N THR A 197 10.16 -4.11 -12.19
CA THR A 197 11.58 -4.37 -12.42
C THR A 197 12.16 -5.18 -11.25
N PRO A 198 13.35 -5.79 -11.40
CA PRO A 198 14.02 -6.47 -10.29
C PRO A 198 14.21 -5.56 -9.05
N GLU A 199 14.44 -4.26 -9.28
CA GLU A 199 14.69 -3.26 -8.26
C GLU A 199 13.41 -2.86 -7.51
N ASN A 200 12.25 -2.88 -8.19
CA ASN A 200 11.01 -2.34 -7.64
C ASN A 200 9.99 -3.42 -7.21
N GLN A 201 10.21 -4.69 -7.54
CA GLN A 201 9.25 -5.79 -7.29
C GLN A 201 8.89 -5.97 -5.80
N ASN A 202 9.75 -5.53 -4.87
CA ASN A 202 9.49 -5.58 -3.44
C ASN A 202 8.68 -4.38 -2.91
N THR A 203 8.19 -3.49 -3.78
CA THR A 203 7.32 -2.39 -3.37
C THR A 203 6.10 -2.93 -2.65
N GLN A 204 5.82 -2.34 -1.49
CA GLN A 204 4.74 -2.74 -0.62
C GLN A 204 3.40 -2.20 -1.15
N LEU A 205 2.41 -3.08 -1.30
CA LEU A 205 1.04 -2.74 -1.71
C LEU A 205 0.14 -2.47 -0.50
N SER A 206 0.36 -3.22 0.59
CA SER A 206 -0.36 -3.12 1.86
C SER A 206 0.49 -3.65 3.02
N GLU A 207 -0.07 -3.83 4.23
CA GLU A 207 0.68 -4.39 5.35
C GLU A 207 1.33 -5.76 5.04
N HIS A 208 0.59 -6.67 4.39
CA HIS A 208 1.01 -8.05 4.15
C HIS A 208 1.50 -8.32 2.72
N PHE A 209 1.17 -7.46 1.75
CA PHE A 209 1.36 -7.76 0.34
C PHE A 209 2.36 -6.84 -0.37
N ARG A 210 3.16 -7.41 -1.27
CA ARG A 210 4.11 -6.74 -2.17
C ARG A 210 3.77 -7.00 -3.62
N ILE A 211 4.26 -6.17 -4.54
CA ILE A 211 4.03 -6.33 -5.98
C ILE A 211 4.43 -7.73 -6.47
N LYS A 212 5.60 -8.23 -6.05
CA LYS A 212 6.13 -9.53 -6.49
C LYS A 212 5.20 -10.71 -6.20
N ASP A 213 4.37 -10.61 -5.16
CA ASP A 213 3.50 -11.70 -4.72
C ASP A 213 2.40 -11.98 -5.77
N PHE A 214 2.14 -11.03 -6.67
CA PHE A 214 1.14 -11.14 -7.71
C PHE A 214 1.72 -11.36 -9.11
N LEU A 215 3.03 -11.62 -9.24
CA LEU A 215 3.65 -11.84 -10.53
C LEU A 215 3.23 -13.19 -11.14
N PRO A 216 3.00 -13.26 -12.46
CA PRO A 216 2.87 -14.53 -13.17
C PRO A 216 4.13 -15.39 -13.04
N HIS A 217 3.95 -16.72 -13.03
CA HIS A 217 5.05 -17.67 -12.87
C HIS A 217 5.74 -18.06 -14.18
N ASP A 218 5.35 -17.47 -15.31
CA ASP A 218 6.02 -17.64 -16.60
C ASP A 218 7.06 -16.55 -16.88
N GLN A 219 7.85 -16.75 -17.95
CA GLN A 219 8.82 -15.76 -18.43
C GLN A 219 9.78 -15.27 -17.34
N ALA A 220 10.32 -16.19 -16.52
CA ALA A 220 11.12 -15.88 -15.33
C ALA A 220 12.29 -14.90 -15.59
N ASN A 221 12.93 -15.01 -16.75
CA ASN A 221 14.11 -14.23 -17.13
C ASN A 221 13.80 -12.98 -17.97
N VAL A 222 12.52 -12.61 -18.13
CA VAL A 222 12.12 -11.43 -18.92
C VAL A 222 11.73 -10.30 -17.99
N TRP A 223 12.42 -9.17 -18.14
CA TRP A 223 12.20 -7.93 -17.40
C TRP A 223 12.21 -6.71 -18.34
N PRO A 224 11.50 -5.62 -18.00
CA PRO A 224 10.50 -5.54 -16.94
C PRO A 224 9.27 -6.44 -17.21
N LYS A 225 8.56 -6.80 -16.15
CA LYS A 225 7.24 -7.45 -16.21
C LYS A 225 6.14 -6.38 -16.18
N TYR A 226 5.00 -6.68 -16.78
CA TYR A 226 3.86 -5.75 -16.83
C TYR A 226 2.62 -6.44 -16.27
N ILE A 227 2.11 -5.93 -15.14
CA ILE A 227 0.97 -6.54 -14.45
C ILE A 227 -0.19 -5.57 -14.27
N VAL A 228 -1.37 -6.11 -14.00
CA VAL A 228 -2.58 -5.35 -13.63
C VAL A 228 -2.96 -5.76 -12.22
N LEU A 229 -3.26 -4.78 -11.37
CA LEU A 229 -3.81 -5.00 -10.03
C LEU A 229 -4.91 -3.99 -9.75
N ASP A 230 -6.01 -4.45 -9.19
CA ASP A 230 -7.05 -3.61 -8.59
C ASP A 230 -6.80 -3.53 -7.08
N MET A 231 -6.60 -2.32 -6.56
CA MET A 231 -6.34 -2.12 -5.13
C MET A 231 -7.51 -2.54 -4.24
N LYS A 232 -8.74 -2.66 -4.76
CA LYS A 232 -9.88 -3.22 -4.02
C LYS A 232 -9.66 -4.67 -3.60
N LEU A 233 -8.99 -5.46 -4.43
CA LEU A 233 -8.62 -6.84 -4.07
C LEU A 233 -7.71 -6.84 -2.85
N ILE A 234 -6.62 -6.06 -2.93
CA ILE A 234 -5.62 -5.98 -1.86
C ILE A 234 -6.26 -5.49 -0.55
N ASP A 235 -7.16 -4.52 -0.64
CA ASP A 235 -7.89 -3.97 0.51
C ASP A 235 -8.81 -5.02 1.15
N LYS A 236 -9.53 -5.77 0.32
CA LYS A 236 -10.36 -6.89 0.76
C LYS A 236 -9.54 -7.98 1.44
N ASP A 237 -8.39 -8.33 0.89
CA ASP A 237 -7.53 -9.37 1.46
C ASP A 237 -7.02 -8.95 2.85
N GLU A 238 -6.63 -7.69 3.03
CA GLU A 238 -6.24 -7.16 4.34
C GLU A 238 -7.39 -7.22 5.37
N LEU A 239 -8.63 -6.98 4.95
CA LEU A 239 -9.81 -7.14 5.79
C LEU A 239 -10.07 -8.62 6.12
N VAL A 240 -9.89 -9.52 5.16
CA VAL A 240 -10.01 -10.98 5.36
C VAL A 240 -8.96 -11.46 6.36
N LEU A 241 -7.70 -11.06 6.21
CA LEU A 241 -6.63 -11.38 7.15
C LEU A 241 -6.94 -10.83 8.54
N THR A 242 -7.46 -9.59 8.63
CA THR A 242 -7.88 -9.00 9.91
C THR A 242 -9.01 -9.78 10.57
N ASP A 243 -10.00 -10.23 9.80
CA ASP A 243 -11.08 -11.08 10.31
C ASP A 243 -10.55 -12.45 10.76
N LEU A 244 -9.70 -13.11 9.98
CA LEU A 244 -9.05 -14.38 10.36
C LEU A 244 -8.26 -14.24 11.66
N GLN A 245 -7.44 -13.19 11.78
CA GLN A 245 -6.66 -12.91 12.99
C GLN A 245 -7.54 -12.69 14.22
N ARG A 246 -8.66 -11.96 14.08
CA ARG A 246 -9.64 -11.77 15.16
C ARG A 246 -10.31 -13.09 15.59
N ASN A 247 -10.34 -14.07 14.71
CA ASN A 247 -10.86 -15.42 14.97
C ASN A 247 -9.76 -16.43 15.34
N GLY A 248 -8.57 -15.98 15.74
CA GLY A 248 -7.53 -16.82 16.31
C GLY A 248 -6.58 -17.46 15.30
N ILE A 249 -6.69 -17.14 14.02
CA ILE A 249 -5.79 -17.67 12.98
C ILE A 249 -4.49 -16.86 12.96
N ASN A 250 -3.34 -17.55 12.97
CA ASN A 250 -2.07 -16.90 12.69
C ASN A 250 -1.98 -16.59 11.19
N ILE A 251 -1.85 -15.31 10.83
CA ILE A 251 -1.84 -14.84 9.43
C ILE A 251 -0.44 -14.47 8.93
N SER A 252 0.61 -14.62 9.75
CA SER A 252 1.98 -14.23 9.39
C SER A 252 2.49 -14.97 8.14
N GLY A 253 1.90 -16.13 7.88
CA GLY A 253 2.20 -17.00 6.76
C GLY A 253 1.37 -16.80 5.50
N VAL A 254 0.60 -15.71 5.34
CA VAL A 254 -0.19 -15.54 4.10
C VAL A 254 0.70 -15.64 2.86
N ARG A 255 0.23 -16.39 1.87
CA ARG A 255 0.86 -16.59 0.56
C ARG A 255 -0.15 -16.31 -0.53
N VAL A 256 0.32 -15.63 -1.58
CA VAL A 256 -0.39 -15.55 -2.85
C VAL A 256 0.16 -16.68 -3.73
N MET A 257 -0.66 -17.71 -3.96
CA MET A 257 -0.32 -18.81 -4.86
C MET A 257 -0.39 -18.38 -6.32
N SER A 258 -1.34 -17.51 -6.65
CA SER A 258 -1.50 -16.96 -7.99
C SER A 258 -2.17 -15.60 -7.93
N GLY A 259 -1.52 -14.57 -8.47
CA GLY A 259 -2.09 -13.22 -8.58
C GLY A 259 -2.50 -12.91 -10.01
N PHE A 260 -1.90 -11.87 -10.59
CA PHE A 260 -2.17 -11.51 -11.98
C PHE A 260 -1.73 -12.64 -12.94
N ARG A 261 -2.50 -12.85 -14.01
CA ARG A 261 -2.15 -13.77 -15.09
C ARG A 261 -2.24 -13.03 -16.42
N THR A 262 -1.17 -13.03 -17.21
CA THR A 262 -1.28 -12.54 -18.60
C THR A 262 -2.27 -13.41 -19.38
N PRO A 263 -2.96 -12.88 -20.41
CA PRO A 263 -3.76 -13.70 -21.31
C PRO A 263 -3.02 -14.93 -21.83
N GLN A 264 -1.73 -14.80 -22.17
CA GLN A 264 -0.88 -15.92 -22.58
C GLN A 264 -0.70 -16.97 -21.48
N TYR A 265 -0.32 -16.55 -20.26
CA TYR A 265 -0.10 -17.47 -19.15
C TYR A 265 -1.40 -18.17 -18.75
N ASN A 266 -2.51 -17.41 -18.72
CA ASN A 266 -3.83 -17.91 -18.39
C ASN A 266 -4.37 -18.92 -19.43
N ALA A 267 -4.02 -18.78 -20.72
CA ALA A 267 -4.37 -19.75 -21.74
C ALA A 267 -3.67 -21.12 -21.53
N GLY A 268 -2.46 -21.11 -20.98
CA GLY A 268 -1.69 -22.32 -20.67
C GLY A 268 -2.02 -22.95 -19.32
N GLY A 269 -2.38 -22.14 -18.32
CA GLY A 269 -2.63 -22.57 -16.93
C GLY A 269 -4.11 -22.62 -16.50
N GLY A 270 -5.06 -22.29 -17.38
CA GLY A 270 -6.50 -22.35 -17.09
C GLY A 270 -7.15 -23.63 -17.61
N ASP A 271 -8.26 -24.05 -16.97
CA ASP A 271 -9.12 -25.14 -17.44
C ASP A 271 -9.44 -24.97 -18.94
N ARG A 272 -8.93 -25.91 -19.75
CA ARG A 272 -9.12 -25.98 -21.21
C ARG A 272 -10.59 -26.12 -21.61
N ARG A 273 -11.49 -26.39 -20.67
CA ARG A 273 -12.96 -26.50 -20.87
C ARG A 273 -13.68 -25.16 -21.02
N GLY A 274 -12.95 -24.06 -21.22
CA GLY A 274 -13.52 -22.81 -21.76
C GLY A 274 -13.82 -21.70 -20.75
N ARG A 275 -13.33 -21.79 -19.50
CA ARG A 275 -13.48 -20.72 -18.50
C ARG A 275 -12.27 -19.79 -18.37
N ALA A 276 -11.14 -20.14 -18.99
CA ALA A 276 -9.93 -19.32 -18.99
C ALA A 276 -10.21 -17.87 -19.44
N ALA A 277 -11.03 -17.68 -20.49
CA ALA A 277 -11.39 -16.36 -21.00
C ALA A 277 -12.14 -15.48 -19.99
N LEU A 278 -12.71 -16.05 -18.92
CA LEU A 278 -13.49 -15.35 -17.89
C LEU A 278 -12.73 -15.19 -16.57
N SER A 279 -11.47 -15.64 -16.53
CA SER A 279 -10.62 -15.59 -15.35
C SER A 279 -10.40 -14.15 -14.90
N ARG A 280 -10.78 -13.85 -13.65
CA ARG A 280 -10.60 -12.54 -13.04
C ARG A 280 -9.12 -12.20 -12.79
N HIS A 281 -8.24 -13.21 -12.69
CA HIS A 281 -6.80 -12.99 -12.59
C HIS A 281 -6.21 -12.16 -13.74
N MET A 282 -6.79 -12.25 -14.95
CA MET A 282 -6.34 -11.44 -16.09
C MET A 282 -6.66 -9.95 -15.92
N TYR A 283 -7.67 -9.62 -15.13
CA TYR A 283 -8.14 -8.24 -14.96
C TYR A 283 -7.61 -7.60 -13.68
N GLY A 284 -6.71 -8.30 -12.97
CA GLY A 284 -6.01 -7.80 -11.79
C GLY A 284 -6.84 -7.75 -10.51
N ASP A 285 -8.07 -8.25 -10.55
CA ASP A 285 -9.03 -8.17 -9.44
C ASP A 285 -9.26 -9.51 -8.74
N ALA A 286 -8.38 -10.50 -8.96
CA ALA A 286 -8.41 -11.80 -8.30
C ALA A 286 -7.03 -12.33 -7.89
N ASN A 287 -7.04 -13.16 -6.85
CA ASN A 287 -5.91 -13.98 -6.44
C ASN A 287 -6.36 -15.32 -5.85
N ASP A 288 -5.39 -16.22 -5.72
CA ASP A 288 -5.49 -17.47 -4.98
C ASP A 288 -4.57 -17.36 -3.76
N ILE A 289 -5.11 -17.53 -2.56
CA ILE A 289 -4.35 -17.41 -1.30
C ILE A 289 -4.44 -18.65 -0.42
N PHE A 290 -3.43 -18.82 0.42
CA PHE A 290 -3.42 -19.75 1.54
C PHE A 290 -2.59 -19.19 2.70
N ILE A 291 -2.78 -19.74 3.90
CA ILE A 291 -2.02 -19.37 5.10
C ILE A 291 -1.04 -20.50 5.39
N ASP A 292 0.26 -20.19 5.41
CA ASP A 292 1.39 -21.11 5.62
C ASP A 292 2.32 -20.51 6.66
N SER A 293 1.87 -20.50 7.91
CA SER A 293 2.55 -19.82 9.01
C SER A 293 3.69 -20.65 9.59
N ASP A 294 3.66 -21.97 9.41
CA ASP A 294 4.78 -22.84 9.77
C ASP A 294 5.87 -22.91 8.66
N GLY A 295 5.56 -22.42 7.45
CA GLY A 295 6.51 -22.32 6.34
C GLY A 295 6.79 -23.64 5.64
N ASN A 296 5.92 -24.64 5.78
CA ASN A 296 6.07 -25.95 5.15
C ASN A 296 5.66 -25.97 3.66
N GLY A 297 5.09 -24.87 3.16
CA GLY A 297 4.69 -24.71 1.75
C GLY A 297 3.28 -25.23 1.43
N ALA A 298 2.50 -25.61 2.45
CA ALA A 298 1.10 -25.97 2.36
C ALA A 298 0.24 -25.10 3.28
N MET A 299 -1.08 -25.15 3.10
CA MET A 299 -2.00 -24.45 4.01
C MET A 299 -1.92 -25.06 5.41
N ASP A 300 -1.97 -24.22 6.44
CA ASP A 300 -2.12 -24.63 7.83
C ASP A 300 -3.49 -25.29 8.08
N ASP A 301 -3.59 -26.09 9.14
CA ASP A 301 -4.88 -26.59 9.68
C ASP A 301 -5.64 -25.45 10.38
N LEU A 302 -6.41 -24.70 9.59
CA LEU A 302 -7.12 -23.50 10.00
C LEU A 302 -8.38 -23.80 10.82
N ASN A 303 -8.98 -24.97 10.64
CA ASN A 303 -10.16 -25.38 11.40
C ASN A 303 -9.81 -26.20 12.67
N HIS A 304 -8.53 -26.52 12.87
CA HIS A 304 -7.99 -27.26 14.00
C HIS A 304 -8.57 -28.68 14.15
N ASP A 305 -8.89 -29.34 13.03
CA ASP A 305 -9.40 -30.72 13.02
C ASP A 305 -8.31 -31.80 12.87
N GLY A 306 -7.05 -31.37 12.74
CA GLY A 306 -5.88 -32.22 12.58
C GLY A 306 -5.61 -32.64 11.13
N ARG A 307 -6.30 -32.08 10.12
CA ARG A 307 -6.16 -32.45 8.71
C ARG A 307 -6.15 -31.24 7.78
N VAL A 308 -5.04 -31.05 7.07
CA VAL A 308 -4.97 -30.05 5.99
C VAL A 308 -5.79 -30.50 4.77
N ASN A 309 -6.94 -29.86 4.54
CA ASN A 309 -7.87 -30.19 3.46
C ASN A 309 -8.75 -28.98 3.04
N ILE A 310 -9.77 -29.21 2.19
CA ILE A 310 -10.65 -28.14 1.71
C ILE A 310 -11.45 -27.45 2.83
N ALA A 311 -11.60 -28.08 4.00
CA ALA A 311 -12.22 -27.50 5.17
C ALA A 311 -11.45 -26.27 5.69
N ASP A 312 -10.12 -26.24 5.53
CA ASP A 312 -9.30 -25.09 5.90
C ASP A 312 -9.56 -23.89 4.97
N ALA A 313 -9.65 -24.14 3.66
CA ALA A 313 -10.03 -23.11 2.70
C ALA A 313 -11.44 -22.53 2.99
N ARG A 314 -12.34 -23.32 3.59
CA ARG A 314 -13.67 -22.82 4.00
C ARG A 314 -13.60 -21.82 5.16
N VAL A 315 -12.57 -21.87 6.00
CA VAL A 315 -12.35 -20.86 7.05
C VAL A 315 -12.11 -19.48 6.43
N ILE A 316 -11.33 -19.42 5.34
CA ILE A 316 -11.11 -18.18 4.57
C ILE A 316 -12.40 -17.74 3.87
N LEU A 317 -13.16 -18.67 3.27
CA LEU A 317 -14.46 -18.36 2.67
C LEU A 317 -15.44 -17.72 3.67
N ASP A 318 -15.51 -18.23 4.89
CA ASP A 318 -16.37 -17.68 5.94
C ASP A 318 -15.92 -16.27 6.34
N ALA A 319 -14.61 -16.01 6.40
CA ALA A 319 -14.06 -14.67 6.60
C ALA A 319 -14.44 -13.72 5.45
N VAL A 320 -14.32 -14.15 4.19
CA VAL A 320 -14.78 -13.37 3.02
C VAL A 320 -16.26 -13.02 3.13
N ALA A 321 -17.11 -13.96 3.56
CA ALA A 321 -18.53 -13.71 3.72
C ALA A 321 -18.85 -12.69 4.84
N ARG A 322 -18.05 -12.64 5.91
CA ARG A 322 -18.16 -11.59 6.95
C ARG A 322 -17.69 -10.24 6.42
N VAL A 323 -16.54 -10.20 5.73
CA VAL A 323 -15.98 -8.98 5.14
C VAL A 323 -16.92 -8.37 4.12
N GLU A 324 -17.44 -9.13 3.15
CA GLU A 324 -18.33 -8.58 2.11
C GLU A 324 -19.65 -8.04 2.67
N ARG A 325 -20.13 -8.57 3.80
CA ARG A 325 -21.31 -8.06 4.49
C ARG A 325 -21.03 -6.73 5.19
N ALA A 326 -19.83 -6.54 5.74
CA ALA A 326 -19.40 -5.30 6.35
C ALA A 326 -18.95 -4.24 5.31
N HIS A 327 -18.45 -4.70 4.16
CA HIS A 327 -17.85 -3.90 3.09
C HIS A 327 -18.46 -4.24 1.71
N PRO A 328 -19.73 -3.85 1.44
CA PRO A 328 -20.44 -4.24 0.22
C PRO A 328 -19.79 -3.76 -1.09
N SER A 329 -18.99 -2.69 -1.01
CA SER A 329 -18.16 -2.12 -2.08
C SER A 329 -17.06 -3.06 -2.60
N LEU A 330 -16.68 -4.07 -1.81
CA LEU A 330 -15.61 -5.04 -2.09
C LEU A 330 -16.15 -6.43 -2.47
N VAL A 331 -17.46 -6.53 -2.76
CA VAL A 331 -18.10 -7.81 -3.08
C VAL A 331 -17.53 -8.46 -4.35
N GLY A 332 -17.38 -9.78 -4.33
CA GLY A 332 -16.95 -10.53 -5.50
C GLY A 332 -17.07 -12.05 -5.36
N GLY A 333 -16.27 -12.75 -6.15
CA GLY A 333 -16.18 -14.20 -6.15
C GLY A 333 -15.31 -14.73 -5.02
N CYS A 334 -15.67 -15.90 -4.52
CA CYS A 334 -14.83 -16.69 -3.64
C CYS A 334 -15.01 -18.18 -3.95
N GLY A 335 -13.91 -18.87 -4.24
CA GLY A 335 -13.90 -20.29 -4.57
C GLY A 335 -12.95 -21.04 -3.65
N VAL A 336 -13.34 -22.21 -3.16
CA VAL A 336 -12.47 -23.06 -2.36
C VAL A 336 -12.01 -24.26 -3.17
N TYR A 337 -10.73 -24.60 -3.04
CA TYR A 337 -10.09 -25.65 -3.83
C TYR A 337 -9.43 -26.67 -2.91
N SER A 338 -9.65 -27.96 -3.19
CA SER A 338 -8.88 -29.02 -2.55
C SER A 338 -7.43 -29.02 -3.03
N GLY A 339 -6.54 -29.56 -2.20
CA GLY A 339 -5.16 -29.84 -2.61
C GLY A 339 -5.09 -30.95 -3.66
N THR A 340 -4.03 -30.92 -4.44
CA THR A 340 -3.62 -31.95 -5.41
C THR A 340 -2.22 -32.46 -5.05
N SER A 341 -1.62 -33.31 -5.89
CA SER A 341 -0.21 -33.66 -5.75
C SER A 341 0.75 -32.47 -6.01
N ALA A 342 0.26 -31.39 -6.64
CA ALA A 342 1.08 -30.24 -7.02
C ALA A 342 1.03 -29.09 -6.00
N HIS A 343 -0.06 -28.97 -5.24
CA HIS A 343 -0.27 -27.88 -4.28
C HIS A 343 -1.26 -28.27 -3.18
N GLY A 344 -1.18 -27.62 -2.02
CA GLY A 344 -2.18 -27.73 -0.95
C GLY A 344 -3.52 -27.09 -1.29
N PRO A 345 -4.51 -27.14 -0.39
CA PRO A 345 -5.78 -26.42 -0.57
C PRO A 345 -5.53 -24.91 -0.60
N PHE A 346 -6.39 -24.17 -1.29
CA PHE A 346 -6.31 -22.70 -1.40
C PHE A 346 -7.70 -22.09 -1.61
N THR A 347 -7.77 -20.77 -1.44
CA THR A 347 -8.98 -19.98 -1.65
C THR A 347 -8.77 -18.93 -2.72
N HIS A 348 -9.59 -18.98 -3.77
CA HIS A 348 -9.74 -17.91 -4.74
C HIS A 348 -10.54 -16.76 -4.12
N ILE A 349 -10.08 -15.53 -4.26
CA ILE A 349 -10.80 -14.30 -3.89
C ILE A 349 -10.76 -13.33 -5.08
N ASP A 350 -11.88 -12.67 -5.35
CA ASP A 350 -11.91 -11.54 -6.27
C ASP A 350 -12.91 -10.45 -5.88
N THR A 351 -12.88 -9.34 -6.62
CA THR A 351 -13.74 -8.16 -6.44
C THR A 351 -14.60 -7.85 -7.68
N ARG A 352 -15.09 -8.90 -8.36
CA ARG A 352 -15.87 -8.79 -9.62
C ARG A 352 -17.19 -8.01 -9.52
N GLY A 353 -17.57 -7.52 -8.35
CA GLY A 353 -18.75 -6.67 -8.13
C GLY A 353 -20.05 -7.44 -7.90
N TYR A 354 -20.02 -8.76 -7.76
CA TYR A 354 -21.17 -9.56 -7.35
C TYR A 354 -20.74 -10.87 -6.67
N PRO A 355 -21.54 -11.41 -5.74
CA PRO A 355 -21.25 -12.68 -5.10
C PRO A 355 -21.24 -13.84 -6.11
N ALA A 356 -20.16 -14.63 -6.08
CA ALA A 356 -20.10 -15.92 -6.74
C ALA A 356 -19.37 -16.91 -5.82
N ARG A 357 -19.91 -18.12 -5.65
CA ARG A 357 -19.33 -19.16 -4.79
C ARG A 357 -19.24 -20.47 -5.54
N TRP A 358 -18.12 -21.16 -5.40
CA TRP A 358 -17.91 -22.46 -6.03
C TRP A 358 -16.89 -23.29 -5.26
N ILE A 359 -16.89 -24.58 -5.56
CA ILE A 359 -15.92 -25.55 -5.06
C ILE A 359 -15.20 -26.12 -6.28
N GLY A 360 -13.86 -26.11 -6.27
CA GLY A 360 -13.02 -26.70 -7.30
C GLY A 360 -12.17 -27.84 -6.73
N THR A 361 -11.70 -28.75 -7.60
CA THR A 361 -10.88 -29.90 -7.18
C THR A 361 -9.37 -29.65 -7.27
N GLY A 362 -8.94 -28.49 -7.78
CA GLY A 362 -7.53 -28.15 -8.00
C GLY A 362 -6.94 -28.75 -9.27
N ASP A 363 -7.61 -29.74 -9.88
CA ASP A 363 -7.24 -30.29 -11.18
C ASP A 363 -7.58 -29.28 -12.28
N SER A 364 -6.56 -28.71 -12.92
CA SER A 364 -6.71 -27.93 -14.16
C SER A 364 -5.92 -28.54 -15.31
#